data_AF-R5ALY0-F1
#
_entry.id   AF-R5ALY0-F1
#
_cell.length_a   1.000
_cell.length_b   1.000
_cell.length_c   1.000
_cell.angle_alpha   90.00
_cell.angle_beta   90.00
_cell.angle_gamma   90.00
#
_symmetry.space_group_name_H-M   'P 1'
#
loop_
_entity.id
_entity.type
_entity.pdbx_description
1 polymer ?
#
loop_
_entity_poly.entity_id
_entity_poly.type
_entity_poly.pdbx_seq_one_letter_code
_entity_poly.pdbx_strand_id
1 'polypeptide(L)'
;MDFVGAVIRNKIKELGQLWKSSENHVNVSIDVLNSWDTLISEWAEDESMPLIIRKGSSRGQEFTHPSGRKVIISDNTFALWVYRNVLDGKIYSLLELKNKLNNNEIPIVYALTKEDKKKATYTRTLGKDALSDANTKWKLCHIEPVGMNSRKNIADLDINEIIKYFERYANPMNMFILPKEIGGLGEIQEFIDEQKIK
;
A
#
# COMPACT_ATOMS: atom_id res chain seq x y z
N MET A 1 -4.34 13.10 -28.73
CA MET A 1 -5.69 12.75 -29.19
C MET A 1 -6.39 12.07 -28.01
N ASP A 2 -7.51 12.61 -27.55
CA ASP A 2 -8.31 11.96 -26.50
C ASP A 2 -9.28 10.97 -27.16
N PHE A 3 -8.92 9.68 -27.15
CA PHE A 3 -9.75 8.61 -27.72
C PHE A 3 -10.99 8.26 -26.89
N VAL A 4 -11.02 8.69 -25.62
CA VAL A 4 -12.11 8.39 -24.68
C VAL A 4 -13.18 9.49 -24.75
N GLY A 5 -12.74 10.74 -24.80
CA GLY A 5 -13.61 11.90 -24.90
C GLY A 5 -14.28 12.29 -23.57
N ALA A 6 -14.66 13.56 -23.48
CA ALA A 6 -15.15 14.17 -22.24
C ALA A 6 -16.43 13.53 -21.69
N VAL A 7 -17.34 13.07 -22.57
CA VAL A 7 -18.61 12.46 -22.16
C VAL A 7 -18.37 11.17 -21.37
N ILE A 8 -17.52 10.28 -21.87
CA ILE A 8 -17.20 9.02 -21.19
C ILE A 8 -16.45 9.31 -19.88
N ARG A 9 -15.48 10.22 -19.90
CA ARG A 9 -14.73 10.64 -18.69
C ARG A 9 -15.67 11.17 -17.59
N ASN A 10 -16.64 12.01 -17.95
CA ASN A 10 -17.63 12.51 -17.00
C ASN A 10 -18.50 11.38 -16.43
N LYS A 11 -18.89 10.39 -17.25
CA LYS A 11 -19.61 9.21 -16.75
C LYS A 11 -18.78 8.37 -15.78
N ILE A 12 -17.48 8.28 -15.99
CA ILE A 12 -16.58 7.59 -15.05
C ILE A 12 -16.48 8.35 -13.71
N LYS A 13 -16.46 9.69 -13.74
CA LYS A 13 -16.54 10.51 -12.52
C LYS A 13 -17.87 10.29 -11.79
N GLU A 14 -18.99 10.30 -12.51
CA GLU A 14 -20.30 10.01 -11.94
C GLU A 14 -20.31 8.63 -11.25
N LEU A 15 -19.71 7.59 -11.87
CA LEU A 15 -19.56 6.28 -11.24
C LEU A 15 -18.71 6.33 -9.97
N GLY A 16 -17.63 7.12 -9.97
CA GLY A 16 -16.79 7.34 -8.78
C GLY A 16 -17.56 7.96 -7.63
N GLN A 17 -18.38 8.98 -7.92
CA GLN A 17 -19.24 9.64 -6.94
C GLN A 17 -20.31 8.70 -6.39
N LEU A 18 -20.97 7.95 -7.29
CA LEU A 18 -21.99 6.96 -6.93
C LEU A 18 -21.42 5.86 -6.02
N TRP A 19 -20.23 5.36 -6.34
CA TRP A 19 -19.56 4.38 -5.49
C TRP A 19 -19.25 4.95 -4.11
N LYS A 20 -18.66 6.14 -4.04
CA LYS A 20 -18.29 6.79 -2.77
C LYS A 20 -19.49 7.08 -1.85
N SER A 21 -20.66 7.38 -2.43
CA SER A 21 -21.90 7.57 -1.66
C SER A 21 -22.71 6.30 -1.45
N SER A 22 -22.24 5.14 -1.94
CA SER A 22 -22.99 3.89 -1.85
C SER A 22 -23.05 3.39 -0.40
N GLU A 23 -24.18 2.79 -0.01
CA GLU A 23 -24.30 2.05 1.25
C GLU A 23 -23.33 0.86 1.34
N ASN A 24 -22.87 0.35 0.20
CA ASN A 24 -21.91 -0.75 0.10
C ASN A 24 -20.45 -0.26 0.18
N HIS A 25 -20.23 1.07 0.21
CA HIS A 25 -18.92 1.64 0.42
C HIS A 25 -18.46 1.39 1.85
N VAL A 26 -17.29 0.76 2.00
CA VAL A 26 -16.72 0.51 3.33
C VAL A 26 -16.08 1.80 3.83
N ASN A 27 -16.76 2.46 4.75
CA ASN A 27 -16.24 3.65 5.41
C ASN A 27 -15.26 3.27 6.52
N VAL A 28 -14.14 4.00 6.57
CA VAL A 28 -13.14 3.90 7.61
C VAL A 28 -13.25 5.15 8.50
N SER A 29 -13.03 4.98 9.81
CA SER A 29 -12.95 6.11 10.73
C SER A 29 -11.83 7.08 10.34
N ILE A 30 -12.15 8.37 10.26
CA ILE A 30 -11.15 9.41 9.98
C ILE A 30 -10.08 9.49 11.08
N ASP A 31 -10.43 9.19 12.33
CA ASP A 31 -9.47 9.19 13.44
C ASP A 31 -8.43 8.08 13.28
N VAL A 32 -8.87 6.91 12.81
CA VAL A 32 -7.96 5.79 12.49
C VAL A 32 -7.04 6.18 11.34
N LEU A 33 -7.58 6.79 10.27
CA LEU A 33 -6.78 7.25 9.15
C LEU A 33 -5.74 8.29 9.57
N ASN A 34 -6.12 9.30 10.35
CA ASN A 34 -5.20 10.33 10.87
C ASN A 34 -4.13 9.73 11.80
N SER A 35 -4.48 8.74 12.60
CA SER A 35 -3.52 8.02 13.45
C SER A 35 -2.47 7.30 12.61
N TRP A 36 -2.89 6.64 11.52
CA TRP A 36 -1.97 5.99 10.58
C TRP A 36 -1.14 6.99 9.79
N ASP A 37 -1.72 8.09 9.33
CA ASP A 37 -1.00 9.16 8.61
C ASP A 37 0.16 9.73 9.45
N THR A 38 -0.11 9.98 10.74
CA THR A 38 0.91 10.42 11.71
C THR A 38 1.96 9.33 11.91
N LEU A 39 1.55 8.08 12.14
CA LEU A 39 2.45 6.95 12.34
C LEU A 39 3.39 6.69 11.15
N ILE A 40 2.89 6.82 9.91
CA ILE A 40 3.70 6.63 8.71
C ILE A 40 4.70 7.77 8.54
N SER A 41 4.31 9.00 8.87
CA SER A 41 5.22 10.15 8.89
C SER A 41 6.34 9.96 9.92
N GLU A 42 6.00 9.55 11.15
CA GLU A 42 6.98 9.23 12.20
C GLU A 42 7.91 8.07 11.77
N TRP A 43 7.36 7.04 11.13
CA TRP A 43 8.16 5.93 10.59
C TRP A 43 9.15 6.44 9.55
N ALA A 44 8.70 7.24 8.59
CA ALA A 44 9.54 7.79 7.53
C ALA A 44 10.75 8.55 8.10
N GLU A 45 10.52 9.37 9.13
CA GLU A 45 11.52 10.19 9.82
C GLU A 45 12.49 9.40 10.70
N ASP A 46 12.05 8.37 11.44
CA ASP A 46 12.92 7.62 12.36
C ASP A 46 13.91 6.74 11.59
N GLU A 47 15.15 7.21 11.39
CA GLU A 47 16.28 6.55 10.69
C GLU A 47 16.63 5.12 11.14
N SER A 48 16.13 4.65 12.29
CA SER A 48 16.27 3.26 12.73
C SER A 48 15.25 2.28 12.12
N MET A 49 14.11 2.78 11.62
CA MET A 49 13.02 1.98 11.04
C MET A 49 13.13 1.72 9.52
N PRO A 50 13.28 0.49 9.02
CA PRO A 50 13.44 0.26 7.58
C PRO A 50 12.25 0.80 6.77
N LEU A 51 12.53 1.38 5.59
CA LEU A 51 11.49 1.82 4.65
C LEU A 51 11.00 0.62 3.83
N ILE A 52 9.69 0.46 3.67
CA ILE A 52 9.12 -0.64 2.89
C ILE A 52 8.58 -0.09 1.57
N ILE A 53 9.08 -0.59 0.44
CA ILE A 53 8.63 -0.11 -0.88
C ILE A 53 8.13 -1.23 -1.78
N ARG A 54 7.25 -0.89 -2.72
CA ARG A 54 6.72 -1.83 -3.71
C ARG A 54 7.59 -1.89 -4.96
N LYS A 55 8.17 -3.07 -5.24
CA LYS A 55 8.94 -3.36 -6.47
C LYS A 55 8.77 -4.83 -6.89
N GLY A 56 8.85 -5.09 -8.19
CA GLY A 56 8.54 -6.42 -8.75
C GLY A 56 9.56 -7.53 -8.47
N SER A 57 10.82 -7.17 -8.25
CA SER A 57 11.94 -8.08 -8.00
C SER A 57 12.43 -8.01 -6.56
N SER A 58 13.10 -9.05 -6.07
CA SER A 58 13.74 -9.07 -4.74
C SER A 58 12.79 -8.94 -3.55
N ARG A 59 11.53 -9.36 -3.72
CA ARG A 59 10.50 -9.36 -2.67
C ARG A 59 10.99 -10.10 -1.41
N GLY A 60 10.77 -9.51 -0.25
CA GLY A 60 11.20 -10.03 1.06
C GLY A 60 12.67 -9.77 1.40
N GLN A 61 13.46 -9.21 0.48
CA GLN A 61 14.86 -8.88 0.74
C GLN A 61 14.99 -7.50 1.38
N GLU A 62 16.03 -7.34 2.19
CA GLU A 62 16.44 -6.07 2.82
C GLU A 62 17.74 -5.59 2.17
N PHE A 63 17.83 -4.29 1.92
CA PHE A 63 19.01 -3.62 1.38
C PHE A 63 19.40 -2.46 2.29
N THR A 64 20.69 -2.23 2.44
CA THR A 64 21.21 -1.03 3.11
C THR A 64 21.50 0.04 2.05
N HIS A 65 20.80 1.17 2.13
CA HIS A 65 21.06 2.34 1.29
C HIS A 65 22.36 3.04 1.75
N PRO A 66 23.10 3.76 0.87
CA PRO A 66 24.29 4.52 1.26
C PRO A 66 24.10 5.55 2.38
N SER A 67 22.86 6.00 2.63
CA SER A 67 22.53 6.83 3.80
C SER A 67 22.54 6.06 5.13
N GLY A 68 22.74 4.74 5.11
CA GLY A 68 22.61 3.85 6.27
C GLY A 68 21.19 3.31 6.47
N ARG A 69 20.19 3.88 5.80
CA ARG A 69 18.78 3.48 5.91
C ARG A 69 18.55 2.09 5.33
N LYS A 70 17.85 1.23 6.06
CA LYS A 70 17.40 -0.07 5.54
C LYS A 70 16.17 0.09 4.67
N VAL A 71 16.08 -0.71 3.61
CA VAL A 71 14.95 -0.73 2.66
C VAL A 71 14.51 -2.16 2.41
N ILE A 72 13.24 -2.45 2.65
CA ILE A 72 12.61 -3.76 2.44
C ILE A 72 11.75 -3.71 1.19
N ILE A 73 11.87 -4.72 0.34
CA ILE A 73 11.07 -4.82 -0.88
C ILE A 73 9.84 -5.69 -0.66
N SER A 74 8.67 -5.16 -0.97
CA SER A 74 7.38 -5.84 -0.88
C SER A 74 6.69 -5.88 -2.26
N ASP A 75 5.69 -6.76 -2.42
CA ASP A 75 4.69 -6.63 -3.48
C ASP A 75 3.55 -5.71 -3.03
N ASN A 76 2.28 -6.13 -3.11
CA ASN A 76 1.15 -5.37 -2.58
C ASN A 76 0.74 -5.86 -1.18
N THR A 77 1.45 -6.87 -0.66
CA THR A 77 1.12 -7.56 0.59
C THR A 77 1.17 -6.63 1.80
N PHE A 78 2.19 -5.80 1.92
CA PHE A 78 2.28 -4.87 3.05
C PHE A 78 1.12 -3.86 3.05
N ALA A 79 0.80 -3.24 1.90
CA ALA A 79 -0.36 -2.34 1.80
C ALA A 79 -1.69 -3.04 2.12
N LEU A 80 -1.87 -4.30 1.67
CA LEU A 80 -3.05 -5.11 2.02
C LEU A 80 -3.17 -5.34 3.53
N TRP A 81 -2.05 -5.63 4.20
CA TRP A 81 -2.01 -5.80 5.64
C TRP A 81 -2.31 -4.50 6.37
N VAL A 82 -1.70 -3.38 5.95
CA VAL A 82 -1.99 -2.06 6.52
C VAL A 82 -3.49 -1.77 6.45
N TYR A 83 -4.07 -1.86 5.25
CA TYR A 83 -5.48 -1.53 5.06
C TYR A 83 -6.42 -2.49 5.79
N ARG A 84 -6.05 -3.77 5.95
CA ARG A 84 -6.82 -4.70 6.78
C ARG A 84 -6.89 -4.25 8.24
N ASN A 85 -5.77 -3.79 8.80
CA ASN A 85 -5.75 -3.29 10.19
C ASN A 85 -6.56 -2.01 10.34
N VAL A 86 -6.56 -1.15 9.34
CA VAL A 86 -7.40 0.05 9.26
C VAL A 86 -8.89 -0.31 9.26
N LEU A 87 -9.30 -1.31 8.48
CA LEU A 87 -10.68 -1.83 8.49
C LEU A 87 -11.08 -2.42 9.83
N ASP A 88 -10.14 -3.05 10.54
CA ASP A 88 -10.35 -3.56 11.90
C ASP A 88 -10.31 -2.44 12.97
N GLY A 89 -10.12 -1.18 12.58
CA GLY A 89 -10.04 -0.02 13.49
C GLY A 89 -8.78 0.01 14.36
N LYS A 90 -7.73 -0.73 13.99
CA LYS A 90 -6.51 -0.81 14.77
C LYS A 90 -5.61 0.39 14.53
N ILE A 91 -5.05 0.89 15.62
CA ILE A 91 -3.98 1.87 15.65
C ILE A 91 -2.73 1.23 16.27
N TYR A 92 -1.56 1.74 15.91
CA TYR A 92 -0.28 1.26 16.41
C TYR A 92 0.61 2.43 16.80
N SER A 93 1.52 2.17 17.73
CA SER A 93 2.71 2.99 17.94
C SER A 93 3.87 2.52 17.06
N LEU A 94 4.84 3.41 16.82
CA LEU A 94 6.03 3.07 16.05
C LEU A 94 6.83 1.93 16.68
N LEU A 95 6.92 1.90 18.01
CA LEU A 95 7.60 0.83 18.77
C LEU A 95 6.93 -0.53 18.56
N GLU A 96 5.59 -0.59 18.55
CA GLU A 96 4.88 -1.83 18.26
C GLU A 96 5.17 -2.34 16.85
N LEU A 97 5.16 -1.45 15.84
CA LEU A 97 5.49 -1.84 14.47
C LEU A 97 6.95 -2.30 14.33
N LYS A 98 7.88 -1.63 15.02
CA LYS A 98 9.28 -2.07 15.10
C LYS A 98 9.41 -3.48 15.66
N ASN A 99 8.74 -3.76 16.77
CA ASN A 99 8.74 -5.08 17.41
C ASN A 99 8.12 -6.14 16.48
N LYS A 100 6.98 -5.83 15.84
CA LYS A 100 6.34 -6.72 14.88
C LYS A 100 7.25 -7.02 13.70
N LEU A 101 7.95 -6.02 13.18
CA LEU A 101 8.85 -6.22 12.06
C LEU A 101 10.04 -7.11 12.46
N ASN A 102 10.65 -6.86 13.62
CA ASN A 102 11.74 -7.67 14.16
C ASN A 102 11.33 -9.13 14.42
N ASN A 103 10.08 -9.35 14.80
CA ASN A 103 9.51 -10.68 15.00
C ASN A 103 8.98 -11.33 13.70
N ASN A 104 9.20 -10.71 12.53
CA ASN A 104 8.67 -11.15 11.24
C ASN A 104 7.14 -11.35 11.27
N GLU A 105 6.44 -10.47 11.99
CA GLU A 105 4.99 -10.49 12.15
C GLU A 105 4.22 -9.66 11.11
N ILE A 106 4.92 -8.79 10.40
CA ILE A 106 4.33 -7.99 9.32
C ILE A 106 4.42 -8.80 8.01
N PRO A 107 3.30 -9.06 7.31
CA PRO A 107 3.32 -9.63 5.97
C PRO A 107 4.06 -8.73 4.98
N ILE A 108 5.07 -9.26 4.29
CA ILE A 108 5.87 -8.53 3.30
C ILE A 108 5.69 -9.10 1.88
N VAL A 109 5.35 -10.38 1.75
CA VAL A 109 5.40 -11.11 0.48
C VAL A 109 4.11 -11.87 0.22
N TYR A 110 3.61 -11.87 -1.01
CA TYR A 110 2.43 -12.66 -1.36
C TYR A 110 2.79 -14.14 -1.49
N ALA A 111 3.86 -14.40 -2.23
CA ALA A 111 4.46 -15.70 -2.43
C ALA A 111 5.95 -15.53 -2.79
N LEU A 112 6.76 -16.53 -2.44
CA LEU A 112 8.18 -16.59 -2.77
C LEU A 112 8.49 -17.90 -3.49
N THR A 113 9.33 -17.85 -4.51
CA THR A 113 9.92 -19.05 -5.09
C THR A 113 10.93 -19.67 -4.12
N LYS A 114 11.35 -20.92 -4.37
CA LYS A 114 12.42 -21.56 -3.56
C LYS A 114 13.72 -20.77 -3.59
N GLU A 115 14.03 -20.10 -4.70
CA GLU A 115 15.25 -19.30 -4.85
C GLU A 115 15.13 -17.96 -4.14
N ASP A 116 13.98 -17.28 -4.24
CA ASP A 116 13.75 -16.01 -3.55
C ASP A 116 13.80 -16.20 -2.03
N LYS A 117 13.24 -17.31 -1.53
CA LYS A 117 13.24 -17.64 -0.10
C LYS A 117 14.65 -17.78 0.50
N LYS A 118 15.66 -18.16 -0.31
CA LYS A 118 17.06 -18.23 0.15
C LYS A 118 17.69 -16.85 0.39
N LYS A 119 17.16 -15.82 -0.26
CA LYS A 119 17.68 -14.44 -0.22
C LYS A 119 16.82 -13.53 0.66
N ALA A 120 15.54 -13.87 0.87
CA ALA A 120 14.59 -13.06 1.61
C ALA A 120 14.85 -13.13 3.13
N THR A 121 14.96 -11.96 3.75
CA THR A 121 14.96 -11.80 5.22
C THR A 121 13.53 -11.91 5.75
N TYR A 122 12.56 -11.37 5.02
CA TYR A 122 11.15 -11.32 5.39
C TYR A 122 10.32 -12.23 4.50
N THR A 123 9.70 -13.24 5.10
CA THR A 123 8.99 -14.29 4.35
C THR A 123 7.52 -14.43 4.74
N ARG A 124 7.02 -13.61 5.66
CA ARG A 124 5.63 -13.71 6.11
C ARG A 124 4.67 -13.30 5.00
N THR A 125 3.69 -14.17 4.77
CA THR A 125 2.59 -13.96 3.82
C THR A 125 1.33 -13.44 4.53
N LEU A 126 0.36 -12.92 3.76
CA LEU A 126 -0.89 -12.37 4.30
C LEU A 126 -1.66 -13.37 5.16
N GLY A 127 -1.87 -14.59 4.66
CA GLY A 127 -2.69 -15.60 5.33
C GLY A 127 -4.06 -15.05 5.73
N LYS A 128 -4.36 -15.10 7.04
CA LYS A 128 -5.61 -14.59 7.62
C LYS A 128 -5.77 -13.07 7.56
N ASP A 129 -4.69 -12.33 7.30
CA ASP A 129 -4.68 -10.87 7.24
C ASP A 129 -5.06 -10.35 5.83
N ALA A 130 -5.54 -11.23 4.94
CA ALA A 130 -6.01 -10.85 3.61
C ALA A 130 -7.32 -10.03 3.68
N LEU A 131 -7.47 -9.07 2.77
CA LEU A 131 -8.73 -8.32 2.62
C LEU A 131 -9.88 -9.16 2.08
N SER A 132 -9.57 -10.22 1.33
CA SER A 132 -10.56 -11.09 0.70
C SER A 132 -10.54 -12.48 1.32
N ASP A 133 -11.71 -13.06 1.55
CA ASP A 133 -11.91 -14.46 1.89
C ASP A 133 -12.86 -15.14 0.88
N ALA A 134 -13.48 -16.27 1.25
CA ALA A 134 -14.42 -16.98 0.38
C ALA A 134 -15.66 -16.14 0.05
N ASN A 135 -16.06 -15.22 0.93
CA ASN A 135 -17.31 -14.47 0.87
C ASN A 135 -17.10 -12.98 0.52
N THR A 136 -15.90 -12.45 0.76
CA THR A 136 -15.54 -11.06 0.51
C THR A 136 -14.43 -10.98 -0.53
N LYS A 137 -14.65 -10.21 -1.59
CA LYS A 137 -13.69 -10.07 -2.70
C LYS A 137 -13.37 -8.61 -2.91
N TRP A 138 -12.38 -8.12 -2.20
CA TRP A 138 -11.90 -6.74 -2.29
C TRP A 138 -10.61 -6.63 -3.11
N LYS A 139 -10.50 -5.56 -3.89
CA LYS A 139 -9.27 -5.08 -4.53
C LYS A 139 -8.85 -3.80 -3.83
N LEU A 140 -7.64 -3.78 -3.29
CA LEU A 140 -7.01 -2.57 -2.80
C LEU A 140 -6.49 -1.75 -3.98
N CYS A 141 -6.86 -0.48 -4.01
CA CYS A 141 -6.45 0.49 -5.01
C CYS A 141 -5.71 1.63 -4.32
N HIS A 142 -4.91 2.38 -5.10
CA HIS A 142 -4.17 3.53 -4.59
C HIS A 142 -4.57 4.79 -5.35
N ILE A 143 -4.58 5.94 -4.66
CA ILE A 143 -4.89 7.24 -5.27
C ILE A 143 -3.70 7.74 -6.08
N GLU A 144 -2.53 7.76 -5.44
CA GLU A 144 -1.24 8.04 -6.03
C GLU A 144 -0.47 6.74 -6.33
N PRO A 145 0.29 6.68 -7.43
CA PRO A 145 1.09 5.50 -7.76
C PRO A 145 2.16 5.16 -6.71
N VAL A 146 2.19 3.89 -6.30
CA VAL A 146 3.09 3.36 -5.26
C VAL A 146 4.23 2.48 -5.79
N GLY A 147 4.15 2.06 -7.04
CA GLY A 147 5.16 1.19 -7.65
C GLY A 147 6.36 1.99 -8.12
N MET A 148 7.54 1.66 -7.63
CA MET A 148 8.78 2.27 -8.10
C MET A 148 9.24 1.61 -9.39
N ASN A 149 8.88 2.20 -10.54
CA ASN A 149 9.16 1.68 -11.88
C ASN A 149 10.61 1.95 -12.34
N SER A 150 11.58 1.84 -11.42
CA SER A 150 12.99 2.02 -11.71
C SER A 150 13.71 0.68 -11.78
N ARG A 151 14.56 0.49 -12.78
CA ARG A 151 15.49 -0.66 -12.87
C ARG A 151 16.77 -0.47 -12.06
N LYS A 152 16.98 0.73 -11.51
CA LYS A 152 18.15 1.02 -10.66
C LYS A 152 18.16 0.15 -9.42
N ASN A 153 19.36 -0.09 -8.87
CA ASN A 153 19.51 -0.69 -7.56
C ASN A 153 19.07 0.30 -6.49
N ILE A 154 18.71 -0.22 -5.32
CA ILE A 154 18.29 0.63 -4.18
C ILE A 154 19.38 1.63 -3.81
N ALA A 155 20.65 1.24 -3.89
CA ALA A 155 21.78 2.12 -3.57
C ALA A 155 21.95 3.31 -4.53
N ASP A 156 21.34 3.29 -5.72
CA ASP A 156 21.47 4.33 -6.74
C ASP A 156 20.24 5.28 -6.78
N LEU A 157 19.29 5.08 -5.88
CA LEU A 157 18.09 5.91 -5.76
C LEU A 157 18.31 7.05 -4.78
N ASP A 158 17.61 8.16 -4.96
CA ASP A 158 17.57 9.19 -3.93
C ASP A 158 16.78 8.65 -2.73
N ILE A 159 17.33 8.82 -1.52
CA ILE A 159 16.64 8.44 -0.29
C ILE A 159 15.29 9.15 -0.15
N ASN A 160 15.18 10.40 -0.59
CA ASN A 160 13.93 11.15 -0.56
C ASN A 160 12.89 10.56 -1.53
N GLU A 161 13.34 9.99 -2.65
CA GLU A 161 12.46 9.25 -3.56
C GLU A 161 11.95 7.97 -2.89
N ILE A 162 12.83 7.24 -2.17
CA ILE A 162 12.44 6.04 -1.43
C ILE A 162 11.44 6.37 -0.32
N ILE A 163 11.68 7.43 0.47
CA ILE A 163 10.78 7.90 1.54
C ILE A 163 9.41 8.22 0.96
N LYS A 164 9.35 9.03 -0.11
CA LYS A 164 8.09 9.37 -0.79
C LYS A 164 7.31 8.13 -1.25
N TYR A 165 7.99 7.14 -1.81
CA TYR A 165 7.33 5.91 -2.25
C TYR A 165 6.92 5.00 -1.09
N PHE A 166 7.65 5.02 0.03
CA PHE A 166 7.23 4.35 1.27
C PHE A 166 5.95 5.00 1.81
N GLU A 167 5.91 6.32 1.96
CA GLU A 167 4.73 7.03 2.47
C GLU A 167 3.50 6.73 1.61
N ARG A 168 3.61 6.85 0.28
CA ARG A 168 2.51 6.50 -0.64
C ARG A 168 2.08 5.04 -0.53
N TYR A 169 3.02 4.12 -0.33
CA TYR A 169 2.75 2.69 -0.27
C TYR A 169 2.17 2.24 1.09
N ALA A 170 2.57 2.90 2.16
CA ALA A 170 2.23 2.54 3.53
C ALA A 170 1.04 3.32 4.08
N ASN A 171 0.72 4.49 3.52
CA ASN A 171 -0.30 5.37 4.09
C ASN A 171 -1.72 5.02 3.62
N PRO A 172 -2.64 4.68 4.53
CA PRO A 172 -4.05 4.41 4.21
C PRO A 172 -4.79 5.59 3.56
N MET A 173 -4.34 6.83 3.79
CA MET A 173 -4.88 8.02 3.12
C MET A 173 -4.74 7.94 1.60
N ASN A 174 -3.76 7.16 1.12
CA ASN A 174 -3.52 6.91 -0.29
C ASN A 174 -4.27 5.67 -0.81
N MET A 175 -5.18 5.07 -0.04
CA MET A 175 -5.78 3.78 -0.35
C MET A 175 -7.31 3.81 -0.32
N PHE A 176 -7.92 2.95 -1.12
CA PHE A 176 -9.35 2.63 -1.07
C PHE A 176 -9.59 1.21 -1.56
N ILE A 177 -10.76 0.65 -1.29
CA ILE A 177 -11.11 -0.71 -1.73
C ILE A 177 -12.34 -0.72 -2.64
N LEU A 178 -12.32 -1.66 -3.59
CA LEU A 178 -13.43 -1.94 -4.49
C LEU A 178 -13.77 -3.43 -4.45
N PRO A 179 -15.05 -3.80 -4.64
CA PRO A 179 -15.40 -5.17 -4.99
C PRO A 179 -14.63 -5.57 -6.25
N LYS A 180 -14.09 -6.80 -6.30
CA LYS A 180 -13.29 -7.26 -7.43
C LYS A 180 -14.05 -7.20 -8.75
N GLU A 181 -15.38 -7.33 -8.70
CA GLU A 181 -16.31 -7.20 -9.83
C GLU A 181 -16.16 -5.85 -10.55
N ILE A 182 -15.88 -4.77 -9.80
CA ILE A 182 -15.69 -3.42 -10.34
C ILE A 182 -14.24 -2.93 -10.17
N GLY A 183 -13.32 -3.80 -9.77
CA GLY A 183 -11.95 -3.44 -9.42
C GLY A 183 -11.14 -2.81 -10.56
N GLY A 184 -11.54 -2.99 -11.81
CA GLY A 184 -10.95 -2.31 -12.97
C GLY A 184 -11.13 -0.78 -12.92
N LEU A 185 -12.20 -0.28 -12.30
CA LEU A 185 -12.45 1.16 -12.16
C LEU A 185 -11.37 1.84 -11.31
N GLY A 186 -10.80 1.13 -10.34
CA GLY A 186 -9.70 1.62 -9.51
C GLY A 186 -8.36 1.75 -10.22
N GLU A 187 -8.32 1.60 -11.54
CA GLU A 187 -7.16 1.89 -12.40
C GLU A 187 -7.39 3.11 -13.30
N ILE A 188 -8.56 3.74 -13.24
CA ILE A 188 -8.96 4.86 -14.09
C ILE A 188 -8.90 6.16 -13.28
N GLN A 189 -8.08 7.12 -13.72
CA GLN A 189 -7.80 8.34 -12.96
C GLN A 189 -9.06 9.13 -12.61
N GLU A 190 -10.00 9.26 -13.54
CA GLU A 190 -11.27 9.96 -13.31
C GLU A 190 -12.09 9.35 -12.17
N PHE A 191 -12.06 8.02 -12.02
CA PHE A 191 -12.74 7.34 -10.93
C PHE A 191 -11.98 7.52 -9.61
N ILE A 192 -10.65 7.37 -9.67
CA ILE A 192 -9.74 7.50 -8.53
C ILE A 192 -9.82 8.89 -7.90
N ASP A 193 -9.89 9.94 -8.71
CA ASP A 193 -9.96 11.33 -8.23
C ASP A 193 -11.18 11.57 -7.33
N GLU A 194 -12.29 10.88 -7.60
CA GLU A 194 -13.49 10.98 -6.78
C GLU A 194 -13.34 10.25 -5.42
N GLN A 195 -12.43 9.28 -5.32
CA GLN A 195 -12.19 8.51 -4.09
C GLN A 195 -11.34 9.25 -3.05
N LYS A 196 -10.65 10.34 -3.43
CA LYS A 196 -9.82 11.15 -2.53
C LYS A 196 -10.56 11.56 -1.26
N ILE A 197 -9.96 11.32 -0.09
CA ILE A 197 -10.46 11.81 1.19
C ILE A 197 -10.40 13.34 1.15
N LYS A 198 -11.49 14.01 1.51
CA LYS A 198 -11.63 15.47 1.49
C LYS A 198 -11.57 16.00 2.91
#